data_AF-A0AAW4K080-F1
#
_entry.id   AF-A0AAW4K080-F1
#
_cell.length_a   1.000
_cell.length_b   1.000
_cell.length_c   1.000
_cell.angle_alpha   90.00
_cell.angle_beta   90.00
_cell.angle_gamma   90.00
#
_symmetry.space_group_name_H-M   'P 1'
#
loop_
_entity.id
_entity.type
_entity.pdbx_description
1 polymer ?
#
loop_
_entity_poly.entity_id
_entity_poly.type
_entity_poly.pdbx_seq_one_letter_code
_entity_poly.pdbx_strand_id
1 'polypeptide(L)'
;MSRWIVLLLVLLISLGVGYSYGVNPDVVPISSNDIPSSIIQRPTDKPKDKPIKIVIHDGGTFCYGPTFSGGESYIVIEQCWQMNVMNARYDVFQRISYNINNTWLCITVPESVVKGETNWDYVHLRPCTINDPLQRWI
;
A
#
# COMPACT_ATOMS: atom_id res chain seq x y z
N MET A 1 36.99 56.43 -33.44
CA MET A 1 37.36 55.06 -32.98
C MET A 1 36.71 54.64 -31.67
N SER A 2 36.48 55.54 -30.69
CA SER A 2 35.86 55.18 -29.40
C SER A 2 34.40 54.67 -29.49
N ARG A 3 33.56 55.21 -30.39
CA ARG A 3 32.14 54.82 -30.53
C ARG A 3 31.91 53.42 -31.10
N TRP A 4 32.89 52.85 -31.81
CA TRP A 4 32.78 51.51 -32.41
C TRP A 4 33.10 50.40 -31.40
N ILE A 5 34.00 50.69 -30.46
CA ILE A 5 34.37 49.79 -29.34
C ILE A 5 33.20 49.60 -28.38
N VAL A 6 32.45 50.68 -28.08
CA VAL A 6 31.27 50.60 -27.20
C VAL A 6 30.16 49.73 -27.83
N LEU A 7 29.96 49.84 -29.14
CA LEU A 7 28.97 49.05 -29.88
C LEU A 7 29.34 47.56 -29.93
N LEU A 8 30.63 47.24 -30.09
CA LEU A 8 31.15 45.87 -30.04
C LEU A 8 31.04 45.25 -28.65
N LEU A 9 31.28 46.04 -27.59
CA LEU A 9 31.09 45.62 -26.20
C LEU A 9 29.64 45.31 -25.87
N VAL A 10 28.69 46.16 -26.30
CA VAL A 10 27.25 45.92 -26.10
C VAL A 10 26.80 44.66 -26.85
N LEU A 11 27.31 44.43 -28.07
CA LEU A 11 26.97 43.24 -28.86
C LEU A 11 27.48 41.95 -28.20
N LEU A 12 28.70 41.96 -27.64
CA LEU A 12 29.28 40.81 -26.94
C LEU A 12 28.54 40.47 -25.65
N ILE A 13 28.05 41.47 -24.91
CA ILE A 13 27.26 41.26 -23.69
C ILE A 13 25.87 40.69 -24.03
N SER A 14 25.28 41.06 -25.18
CA SER A 14 24.00 40.50 -25.63
C SER A 14 24.07 39.06 -26.17
N LEU A 15 25.25 38.61 -26.65
CA LEU A 15 25.46 37.22 -27.08
C LEU A 15 25.86 36.28 -25.92
N GLY A 16 26.31 36.83 -24.78
CA GLY A 16 26.81 36.08 -23.63
C GLY A 16 25.75 35.67 -22.60
N VAL A 17 24.49 36.09 -22.74
CA VAL A 17 23.40 35.75 -21.82
C VAL A 17 22.34 34.94 -22.55
N GLY A 18 22.70 33.72 -22.93
CA GLY A 18 21.76 32.90 -23.69
C GLY A 18 21.99 31.40 -23.66
N TYR A 19 22.85 30.84 -22.82
CA TYR A 19 22.95 29.37 -22.70
C TYR A 19 23.44 28.97 -21.31
N SER A 20 22.53 28.89 -20.35
CA SER A 20 22.72 28.01 -19.19
C SER A 20 21.37 27.64 -18.57
N TYR A 21 20.53 26.99 -19.35
CA TYR A 21 19.60 26.00 -18.80
C TYR A 21 20.17 24.66 -19.27
N GLY A 22 20.72 23.89 -18.32
CA GLY A 22 21.25 22.56 -18.57
C GLY A 22 20.13 21.67 -19.11
N VAL A 23 20.09 21.49 -20.42
CA VAL A 23 19.40 20.37 -21.03
C VAL A 23 20.33 19.19 -20.87
N ASN A 24 19.97 18.29 -19.95
CA ASN A 24 20.64 17.02 -19.78
C ASN A 24 20.69 16.31 -21.15
N PRO A 25 21.87 15.90 -21.66
CA PRO A 25 21.98 15.34 -23.02
C PRO A 25 21.25 14.00 -23.21
N ASP A 26 20.65 13.44 -22.17
CA ASP A 26 19.89 12.18 -22.21
C ASP A 26 18.38 12.35 -22.47
N VAL A 27 17.87 13.57 -22.64
CA VAL A 27 16.47 13.77 -23.05
C VAL A 27 16.37 13.73 -24.57
N VAL A 28 16.51 12.53 -25.13
CA VAL A 28 16.00 12.23 -26.47
C VAL A 28 14.47 12.49 -26.40
N PRO A 29 13.91 13.40 -27.22
CA PRO A 29 12.46 13.54 -27.29
C PRO A 29 11.93 12.23 -27.87
N ILE A 30 11.40 11.36 -27.01
CA ILE A 30 10.65 10.19 -27.43
C ILE A 30 9.47 10.74 -28.25
N SER A 31 9.49 10.48 -29.55
CA SER A 31 8.36 10.81 -30.42
C SER A 31 7.13 10.14 -29.83
N SER A 32 6.03 10.88 -29.65
CA SER A 32 4.78 10.36 -29.10
C SER A 32 4.26 9.12 -29.85
N ASN A 33 4.76 8.87 -31.06
CA ASN A 33 4.44 7.71 -31.89
C ASN A 33 5.13 6.41 -31.44
N ASP A 34 6.17 6.48 -30.61
CA ASP A 34 6.91 5.32 -30.06
C ASP A 34 6.38 4.88 -28.68
N ILE A 35 5.38 5.59 -28.12
CA ILE A 35 4.72 5.15 -26.89
C ILE A 35 3.71 4.07 -27.27
N PRO A 36 3.91 2.81 -26.84
CA PRO A 36 2.92 1.77 -27.09
C PRO A 36 1.58 2.24 -26.55
N SER A 37 0.53 2.11 -27.38
CA SER A 37 -0.85 2.47 -27.04
C SER A 37 -1.15 2.08 -25.59
N SER A 38 -1.64 3.04 -24.81
CA SER A 38 -1.92 2.96 -23.38
C SER A 38 -2.10 1.53 -22.86
N ILE A 39 -1.26 1.11 -21.90
CA ILE A 39 -1.48 -0.14 -21.17
C ILE A 39 -2.90 -0.09 -20.59
N ILE A 40 -3.80 -0.89 -21.15
CA ILE A 40 -5.19 -0.98 -20.67
C ILE A 40 -5.15 -1.64 -19.31
N GLN A 41 -5.23 -0.85 -18.25
CA GLN A 41 -5.40 -1.35 -16.90
C GLN A 41 -6.79 -1.97 -16.78
N ARG A 42 -6.83 -3.30 -16.66
CA ARG A 42 -8.08 -3.99 -16.35
C ARG A 42 -8.47 -3.66 -14.91
N PRO A 43 -9.75 -3.33 -14.64
CA PRO A 43 -10.22 -3.21 -13.28
C PRO A 43 -9.93 -4.49 -12.49
N THR A 44 -9.53 -4.34 -11.23
CA THR A 44 -9.38 -5.48 -10.34
C THR A 44 -10.70 -6.21 -10.17
N ASP A 45 -10.62 -7.53 -9.98
CA ASP A 45 -11.79 -8.34 -9.64
C ASP A 45 -12.50 -7.77 -8.41
N LYS A 46 -13.83 -7.90 -8.39
CA LYS A 46 -14.62 -7.52 -7.22
C LYS A 46 -14.20 -8.42 -6.04
N PRO A 47 -13.91 -7.84 -4.86
CA PRO A 47 -13.57 -8.62 -3.68
C PRO A 47 -14.68 -9.61 -3.31
N LYS A 48 -14.28 -10.81 -2.88
CA LYS A 48 -15.18 -11.88 -2.44
C LYS A 48 -15.17 -11.99 -0.92
N ASP A 49 -15.64 -10.94 -0.26
CA ASP A 49 -15.62 -10.85 1.20
C ASP A 49 -16.53 -11.92 1.81
N LYS A 50 -15.99 -12.73 2.73
CA LYS A 50 -16.68 -13.86 3.36
C LYS A 50 -16.15 -14.10 4.77
N PRO A 51 -16.93 -14.74 5.66
CA PRO A 51 -16.42 -15.12 6.97
C PRO A 51 -15.28 -16.13 6.83
N ILE A 52 -14.29 -16.04 7.71
CA ILE A 52 -13.17 -16.99 7.72
C ILE A 52 -13.58 -18.20 8.53
N LYS A 53 -13.75 -19.31 7.82
CA LYS A 53 -14.05 -20.62 8.41
C LYS A 53 -12.73 -21.30 8.77
N ILE A 54 -12.67 -21.84 9.98
CA ILE A 54 -11.59 -22.70 10.46
C ILE A 54 -12.13 -24.10 10.68
N VAL A 55 -11.35 -25.08 10.24
CA VAL A 55 -11.59 -26.50 10.49
C VAL A 55 -10.47 -26.98 11.40
N ILE A 56 -10.82 -27.36 12.62
CA ILE A 56 -9.85 -27.85 13.61
C ILE A 56 -9.59 -29.35 13.40
N HIS A 57 -8.55 -29.85 14.05
CA HIS A 57 -8.01 -31.20 13.83
C HIS A 57 -9.01 -32.34 14.05
N ASP A 58 -10.05 -32.14 14.86
CA ASP A 58 -11.11 -33.10 15.16
C ASP A 58 -12.32 -33.00 14.19
N GLY A 59 -12.24 -32.14 13.17
CA GLY A 59 -13.31 -31.87 12.21
C GLY A 59 -14.31 -30.80 12.64
N GLY A 60 -14.17 -30.24 13.85
CA GLY A 60 -14.95 -29.10 14.31
C GLY A 60 -14.83 -27.91 13.37
N THR A 61 -15.97 -27.25 13.12
CA THR A 61 -16.06 -26.07 12.25
C THR A 61 -16.37 -24.85 13.10
N PHE A 62 -15.51 -23.83 12.98
CA PHE A 62 -15.68 -22.55 13.67
C PHE A 62 -15.39 -21.39 12.71
N CYS A 63 -15.60 -20.17 13.18
CA CYS A 63 -15.29 -18.96 12.44
C CYS A 63 -14.50 -17.98 13.29
N TYR A 64 -13.74 -17.11 12.62
CA TYR A 64 -13.13 -15.95 13.26
C TYR A 64 -14.15 -14.84 13.50
N GLY A 65 -14.19 -14.34 14.72
CA GLY A 65 -14.96 -13.18 15.12
C GLY A 65 -14.05 -12.07 15.67
N PRO A 66 -14.01 -10.89 15.05
CA PRO A 66 -13.37 -9.73 15.64
C PRO A 66 -14.12 -9.28 16.92
N THR A 67 -13.38 -9.04 18.00
CA THR A 67 -13.91 -8.55 19.27
C THR A 67 -13.07 -7.40 19.82
N PHE A 68 -13.71 -6.51 20.58
CA PHE A 68 -13.07 -5.35 21.20
C PHE A 68 -13.30 -5.40 22.71
N SER A 69 -12.22 -5.42 23.48
CA SER A 69 -12.28 -5.53 24.94
C SER A 69 -11.05 -4.90 25.56
N GLY A 70 -11.22 -4.21 26.69
CA GLY A 70 -10.10 -3.61 27.43
C GLY A 70 -9.31 -2.54 26.66
N GLY A 71 -9.93 -1.88 25.67
CA GLY A 71 -9.24 -0.92 24.80
C GLY A 71 -8.44 -1.56 23.66
N GLU A 72 -8.42 -2.89 23.58
CA GLU A 72 -7.74 -3.65 22.54
C GLU A 72 -8.73 -4.40 21.65
N SER A 73 -8.21 -4.96 20.57
CA SER A 73 -8.98 -5.76 19.63
C SER A 73 -8.30 -7.10 19.39
N TYR A 74 -9.12 -8.12 19.19
CA TYR A 74 -8.68 -9.51 19.09
C TYR A 74 -9.50 -10.25 18.04
N ILE A 75 -8.95 -11.36 17.55
CA ILE A 75 -9.72 -12.37 16.84
C ILE A 75 -10.01 -13.52 17.81
N VAL A 76 -11.29 -13.83 17.98
CA VAL A 76 -11.73 -15.00 18.73
C VAL A 76 -12.21 -16.09 17.79
N ILE A 77 -12.15 -17.34 18.28
CA ILE A 77 -12.71 -18.51 17.62
C ILE A 77 -14.08 -18.78 18.23
N GLU A 78 -15.12 -18.71 17.42
CA GLU A 78 -16.49 -18.91 17.89
C GLU A 78 -17.35 -19.66 16.86
N GLN A 79 -18.58 -20.00 17.26
CA GLN A 79 -19.52 -20.65 16.36
C GLN A 79 -19.87 -19.71 15.21
N CYS A 80 -19.95 -20.22 13.97
CA CYS A 80 -20.13 -19.39 12.78
C CYS A 80 -21.45 -18.59 12.72
N TRP A 81 -22.42 -18.89 13.59
CA TRP A 81 -23.69 -18.17 13.70
C TRP A 81 -23.69 -17.07 14.77
N GLN A 82 -22.57 -16.85 15.46
CA GLN A 82 -22.46 -15.79 16.46
C GLN A 82 -22.43 -14.40 15.83
N MET A 83 -22.88 -13.40 16.57
CA MET A 83 -23.07 -12.04 16.06
C MET A 83 -21.76 -11.33 15.68
N ASN A 84 -20.64 -11.70 16.28
CA ASN A 84 -19.35 -11.07 16.00
C ASN A 84 -18.71 -11.60 14.70
N VAL A 85 -19.20 -12.73 14.16
CA VAL A 85 -18.69 -13.29 12.91
C VAL A 85 -19.14 -12.40 11.75
N MET A 86 -18.17 -11.87 11.01
CA MET A 86 -18.40 -10.97 9.89
C MET A 86 -17.51 -11.29 8.69
N ASN A 87 -17.84 -10.70 7.54
CA ASN A 87 -17.09 -10.92 6.31
C ASN A 87 -15.69 -10.29 6.43
N ALA A 88 -14.68 -11.11 6.15
CA ALA A 88 -13.30 -10.67 6.00
C ALA A 88 -12.95 -10.59 4.51
N ARG A 89 -11.94 -9.76 4.20
CA ARG A 89 -11.31 -9.67 2.90
C ARG A 89 -9.88 -10.16 2.98
N TYR A 90 -9.53 -11.11 2.13
CA TYR A 90 -8.13 -11.39 1.77
C TYR A 90 -7.81 -10.64 0.49
N ASP A 91 -6.85 -9.70 0.56
CA ASP A 91 -6.55 -8.79 -0.53
C ASP A 91 -5.22 -9.09 -1.25
N VAL A 92 -4.95 -8.35 -2.33
CA VAL A 92 -3.74 -8.48 -3.14
C VAL A 92 -2.44 -8.14 -2.40
N PHE A 93 -2.54 -7.51 -1.23
CA PHE A 93 -1.41 -7.21 -0.36
C PHE A 93 -1.18 -8.32 0.68
N GLN A 94 -1.88 -9.46 0.54
CA GLN A 94 -1.82 -10.61 1.43
C GLN A 94 -2.30 -10.28 2.85
N ARG A 95 -3.24 -9.35 2.99
CA ARG A 95 -3.78 -8.97 4.30
C ARG A 95 -5.15 -9.58 4.50
N ILE A 96 -5.43 -9.97 5.73
CA ILE A 96 -6.78 -10.34 6.17
C ILE A 96 -7.37 -9.13 6.88
N SER A 97 -8.50 -8.62 6.40
CA SER A 97 -9.09 -7.37 6.89
C SER A 97 -10.60 -7.44 7.11
N TYR A 98 -11.08 -6.62 8.04
CA TYR A 98 -12.48 -6.44 8.39
C TYR A 98 -12.85 -4.98 8.21
N ASN A 99 -14.03 -4.71 7.63
CA ASN A 99 -14.58 -3.37 7.57
C ASN A 99 -15.51 -3.15 8.76
N ILE A 100 -15.06 -2.35 9.73
CA ILE A 100 -15.77 -2.08 10.97
C ILE A 100 -15.91 -0.57 11.10
N ASN A 101 -17.15 -0.09 11.19
CA ASN A 101 -17.46 1.35 11.24
C ASN A 101 -16.77 2.15 10.12
N ASN A 102 -16.85 1.64 8.90
CA ASN A 102 -16.28 2.27 7.70
C ASN A 102 -14.74 2.39 7.71
N THR A 103 -14.07 1.61 8.55
CA THR A 103 -12.62 1.55 8.69
C THR A 103 -12.14 0.13 8.41
N TRP A 104 -11.11 -0.01 7.57
CA TRP A 104 -10.46 -1.29 7.32
C TRP A 104 -9.43 -1.57 8.42
N LEU A 105 -9.70 -2.61 9.20
CA LEU A 105 -8.78 -3.11 10.21
C LEU A 105 -8.20 -4.45 9.77
N CYS A 106 -6.90 -4.59 9.85
CA CYS A 106 -6.14 -5.76 9.41
C CYS A 106 -5.68 -6.58 10.61
N ILE A 107 -5.76 -7.91 10.47
CA ILE A 107 -5.16 -8.83 11.43
C ILE A 107 -3.64 -8.57 11.42
N THR A 108 -3.10 -8.25 12.58
CA THR A 108 -1.71 -7.85 12.80
C THR A 108 -1.09 -8.78 13.82
N VAL A 109 0.03 -9.40 13.45
CA VAL A 109 0.80 -10.24 14.36
C VAL A 109 1.59 -9.35 15.35
N PRO A 110 1.66 -9.73 16.63
CA PRO A 110 2.49 -9.02 17.60
C PRO A 110 3.98 -9.14 17.24
N GLU A 111 4.68 -8.00 17.31
CA GLU A 111 6.08 -7.89 16.92
C GLU A 111 7.00 -8.75 17.79
N SER A 112 6.67 -8.89 19.08
CA SER A 112 7.38 -9.74 20.05
C SER A 112 7.43 -11.21 19.61
N VAL A 113 6.35 -11.72 19.02
CA VAL A 113 6.30 -13.10 18.50
C VAL A 113 7.18 -13.25 17.26
N VAL A 114 7.15 -12.27 16.35
CA VAL A 114 7.99 -12.29 15.13
C VAL A 114 9.47 -12.17 15.47
N LYS A 115 9.82 -11.40 16.50
CA LYS A 115 11.19 -11.28 17.02
C LYS A 115 11.65 -12.47 17.87
N GLY A 116 10.73 -13.36 18.26
CA GLY A 116 11.01 -14.49 19.13
C GLY A 116 11.24 -14.11 20.60
N GLU A 117 10.78 -12.93 21.02
CA GLU A 117 10.80 -12.50 22.43
C GLU A 117 9.73 -13.26 23.24
N THR A 118 8.61 -13.60 22.60
CA THR A 118 7.56 -14.45 23.15
C THR A 118 7.21 -15.58 22.17
N ASN A 119 6.81 -16.73 22.69
CA ASN A 119 6.48 -17.90 21.85
C ASN A 119 5.08 -17.82 21.23
N TRP A 120 4.19 -17.06 21.84
CA TRP A 120 2.81 -16.88 21.41
C TRP A 120 2.26 -15.57 21.99
N ASP A 121 1.30 -14.99 21.28
CA ASP A 121 0.46 -13.89 21.74
C ASP A 121 -0.75 -13.80 20.80
N TYR A 122 -1.77 -13.01 21.15
CA TYR A 122 -2.96 -12.82 20.35
C TYR A 122 -2.69 -11.91 19.15
N VAL A 123 -3.38 -12.18 18.04
CA VAL A 123 -3.42 -11.25 16.91
C VAL A 123 -4.39 -10.12 17.19
N HIS A 124 -4.00 -8.92 16.77
CA HIS A 124 -4.78 -7.71 17.00
C HIS A 124 -5.32 -7.13 15.69
N LEU A 125 -6.38 -6.34 15.79
CA LEU A 125 -6.87 -5.54 14.65
C LEU A 125 -6.26 -4.15 14.74
N ARG A 126 -5.53 -3.77 13.69
CA ARG A 126 -4.95 -2.42 13.55
C ARG A 126 -5.37 -1.81 12.22
N PRO A 127 -5.40 -0.48 12.08
CA PRO A 127 -5.63 0.15 10.78
C PRO A 127 -4.73 -0.46 9.70
N CYS A 128 -5.33 -0.79 8.57
CA CYS A 128 -4.61 -1.45 7.48
C CYS A 128 -3.54 -0.54 6.87
N THR A 129 -2.32 -1.06 6.75
CA THR A 129 -1.16 -0.38 6.16
C THR A 129 -0.64 -1.20 4.98
N ILE A 130 -0.17 -0.56 3.90
CA ILE A 130 0.23 -1.25 2.65
C ILE A 130 1.56 -1.99 2.80
N ASN A 131 2.49 -1.37 3.53
CA ASN A 131 3.89 -1.80 3.65
C ASN A 131 4.23 -2.34 5.05
N ASP A 132 3.22 -2.70 5.84
CA ASP A 132 3.43 -3.31 7.15
C ASP A 132 3.59 -4.84 7.00
N PRO A 133 4.79 -5.41 7.28
CA PRO A 133 5.00 -6.84 7.20
C PRO A 133 4.22 -7.62 8.27
N LEU A 134 3.86 -6.99 9.40
CA LEU A 134 3.10 -7.63 10.48
C LEU A 134 1.64 -7.89 10.10
N GLN A 135 1.18 -7.32 8.98
CA GLN A 135 -0.19 -7.50 8.47
C GLN A 135 -0.28 -8.50 7.31
N ARG A 136 0.82 -9.16 6.93
CA ARG A 136 0.87 -10.10 5.80
C ARG A 136 0.70 -11.54 6.25
N TRP A 137 -0.16 -12.28 5.54
CA TRP A 137 -0.55 -13.67 5.81
C TRP A 137 -0.41 -14.49 4.52
N ILE A 138 0.43 -15.54 4.55
CA ILE A 138 0.81 -16.40 3.41
C ILE A 138 0.42 -17.84 3.69
#